data_AF-A0A974UDB5-F1
#
_entry.id   AF-A0A974UDB5-F1
#
_cell.length_a   1.000
_cell.length_b   1.000
_cell.length_c   1.000
_cell.angle_alpha   90.00
_cell.angle_beta   90.00
_cell.angle_gamma   90.00
#
_symmetry.space_group_name_H-M   'P 1'
#
loop_
_entity.id
_entity.type
_entity.pdbx_description
1 polymer ?
#
loop_
_entity_poly.entity_id
_entity_poly.type
_entity_poly.pdbx_seq_one_letter_code
_entity_poly.pdbx_strand_id
1 'polypeptide(L)'
;MKTLTIHATKRAAQRNLSKADLEYVIRHGTRVHKAGACFYFLGGKDIPPEDRKDAELARLEGTTVVLDPGQKAIVTVYRNRTSGLKGIRHKQDYLGVANQF
;
A
#
# COMPACT_ATOMS: atom_id res chain seq x y z
N MET A 1 -6.59 -11.95 7.71
CA MET A 1 -5.27 -11.96 7.01
C MET A 1 -5.50 -12.01 5.50
N LYS A 2 -4.88 -11.11 4.72
CA LYS A 2 -5.03 -11.09 3.25
C LYS A 2 -4.02 -12.05 2.60
N THR A 3 -4.37 -12.67 1.48
CA THR A 3 -3.45 -13.55 0.74
C THR A 3 -2.39 -12.72 0.01
N LEU A 4 -1.12 -13.11 0.06
CA LEU A 4 -0.07 -12.46 -0.73
C LEU A 4 0.11 -13.20 -2.06
N THR A 5 0.02 -12.45 -3.16
CA THR A 5 0.40 -12.97 -4.48
C THR A 5 1.92 -13.13 -4.59
N ILE A 6 2.39 -13.98 -5.51
CA ILE A 6 3.83 -14.17 -5.78
C ILE A 6 4.51 -12.82 -6.11
N HIS A 7 3.85 -11.97 -6.89
CA HIS A 7 4.34 -10.63 -7.21
C HIS A 7 4.49 -9.76 -5.95
N ALA A 8 3.46 -9.72 -5.10
CA ALA A 8 3.51 -8.98 -3.85
C ALA A 8 4.59 -9.51 -2.89
N THR A 9 4.75 -10.82 -2.77
CA THR A 9 5.79 -11.45 -1.95
C THR A 9 7.18 -10.99 -2.39
N LYS A 10 7.47 -11.01 -3.69
CA LYS A 10 8.75 -10.52 -4.23
C LYS A 10 8.96 -9.04 -3.93
N ARG A 11 7.93 -8.20 -4.11
CA ARG A 11 8.01 -6.75 -3.86
C ARG A 11 8.20 -6.42 -2.38
N ALA A 12 7.56 -7.16 -1.48
CA ALA A 12 7.69 -7.04 -0.04
C ALA A 12 9.11 -7.41 0.40
N ALA A 13 9.65 -8.55 -0.05
CA ALA A 13 11.02 -8.96 0.22
C ALA A 13 12.04 -7.90 -0.22
N GLN A 14 11.89 -7.34 -1.43
CA GLN A 14 12.74 -6.25 -1.95
C GLN A 14 12.71 -4.96 -1.11
N ARG A 15 11.71 -4.79 -0.24
CA ARG A 15 11.53 -3.60 0.61
C ARG A 15 11.75 -3.89 2.09
N ASN A 16 12.24 -5.09 2.39
CA ASN A 16 12.37 -5.62 3.75
C ASN A 16 11.05 -5.47 4.53
N LEU A 17 9.96 -5.94 3.93
CA LEU A 17 8.63 -5.89 4.52
C LEU A 17 8.19 -7.29 4.94
N SER A 18 7.96 -7.44 6.24
CA SER A 18 7.35 -8.64 6.81
C SER A 18 5.85 -8.65 6.56
N LYS A 19 5.20 -9.78 6.82
CA LYS A 19 3.74 -9.86 6.77
C LYS A 19 3.08 -8.97 7.82
N ALA A 20 3.67 -8.89 9.02
CA ALA A 20 3.19 -8.00 10.09
C ALA A 20 3.27 -6.53 9.66
N ASP A 21 4.32 -6.15 8.92
CA ASP A 21 4.47 -4.80 8.39
C ASP A 21 3.33 -4.46 7.41
N LEU A 22 2.95 -5.41 6.55
CA LEU A 22 1.83 -5.21 5.61
C LEU A 22 0.50 -5.08 6.35
N GLU A 23 0.30 -5.87 7.40
CA GLU A 23 -0.90 -5.79 8.23
C GLU A 23 -0.98 -4.47 8.99
N TYR A 24 0.17 -3.98 9.49
CA TYR A 24 0.28 -2.67 10.12
C TYR A 24 -0.11 -1.55 9.14
N VAL A 25 0.43 -1.59 7.91
CA VAL A 25 0.08 -0.59 6.86
C VAL A 25 -1.40 -0.65 6.51
N ILE A 26 -2.01 -1.84 6.40
CA ILE A 26 -3.46 -1.97 6.12
C ILE A 26 -4.29 -1.42 7.29
N ARG A 27 -3.84 -1.63 8.54
CA ARG A 27 -4.55 -1.22 9.75
C ARG A 27 -4.52 0.29 9.97
N HIS A 28 -3.36 0.90 9.80
CA HIS A 28 -3.14 2.31 10.16
C HIS A 28 -3.15 3.25 8.95
N GLY A 29 -2.85 2.74 7.75
CA GLY A 29 -2.74 3.57 6.55
C GLY A 29 -4.07 4.15 6.08
N THR A 30 -3.99 5.31 5.43
CA THR A 30 -5.12 5.93 4.73
C THR A 30 -5.55 5.06 3.55
N ARG A 31 -6.83 4.66 3.53
CA ARG A 31 -7.45 3.91 2.43
C ARG A 31 -7.87 4.82 1.27
N VAL A 32 -7.53 4.43 0.05
CA VAL A 32 -7.92 5.12 -1.20
C VAL A 32 -8.41 4.10 -2.23
N HIS A 33 -9.60 4.31 -2.77
CA HIS A 33 -10.10 3.54 -3.93
C HIS A 33 -9.77 4.31 -5.20
N LYS A 34 -9.02 3.69 -6.11
CA LYS A 34 -8.69 4.29 -7.42
C LYS A 34 -8.38 3.21 -8.44
N ALA A 35 -8.68 3.44 -9.70
CA ALA A 35 -8.33 2.56 -10.81
C ALA A 35 -8.74 1.08 -10.61
N GLY A 36 -9.92 0.87 -10.02
CA GLY A 36 -10.44 -0.47 -9.72
C GLY A 36 -9.73 -1.20 -8.57
N ALA A 37 -8.78 -0.58 -7.87
CA ALA A 37 -8.03 -1.18 -6.77
C ALA A 37 -8.22 -0.42 -5.46
N CYS A 38 -7.93 -1.11 -4.36
CA CYS A 38 -7.91 -0.51 -3.02
C CYS A 38 -6.46 -0.34 -2.55
N PHE A 39 -6.07 0.90 -2.30
CA PHE A 39 -4.74 1.28 -1.81
C PHE A 39 -4.81 1.59 -0.32
N TYR A 40 -3.83 1.14 0.44
CA TYR A 40 -3.57 1.56 1.81
C TYR A 40 -2.20 2.22 1.82
N PHE A 41 -2.16 3.53 2.07
CA PHE A 41 -0.92 4.29 2.17
C PHE A 41 -0.67 4.69 3.61
N LEU A 42 0.50 4.34 4.16
CA LEU A 42 0.91 4.75 5.50
C LEU A 42 1.76 6.03 5.41
N GLY A 43 1.17 7.20 5.73
CA GLY A 43 1.92 8.44 5.93
C GLY A 43 2.46 8.58 7.36
N GLY A 44 3.41 9.49 7.59
CA GLY A 44 3.96 9.69 8.94
C GLY A 44 2.91 10.10 9.99
N LYS A 45 1.87 10.83 9.58
CA LYS A 45 0.75 11.19 10.45
C LYS A 45 -0.19 10.03 10.77
N ASP A 46 -0.18 8.98 9.94
CA ASP A 46 -1.04 7.80 10.09
C ASP A 46 -0.44 6.82 11.12
N ILE A 47 0.85 6.96 11.42
CA ILE A 47 1.54 6.21 12.47
C ILE A 47 1.11 6.78 13.84
N PRO A 48 0.55 5.96 14.75
CA PRO A 48 0.20 6.36 16.11
C PRO A 48 1.38 7.01 16.85
N PRO A 49 1.15 8.09 17.62
CA PRO A 49 2.24 8.79 18.33
C PRO A 49 3.16 7.89 19.17
N GLU A 50 2.60 6.87 19.81
CA GLU A 50 3.31 5.87 20.62
C GLU A 50 4.29 5.03 19.79
N ASP A 51 3.95 4.77 18.52
CA ASP A 51 4.74 3.93 17.60
C ASP A 51 5.82 4.74 16.86
N ARG A 52 5.73 6.07 16.83
CA ARG A 52 6.65 6.93 16.06
C ARG A 52 8.11 6.86 16.54
N LYS A 53 8.33 6.49 17.80
CA LYS A 53 9.68 6.31 18.37
C LYS A 53 10.25 4.92 18.09
N ASP A 54 9.42 3.97 17.69
CA ASP A 54 9.87 2.65 17.27
C ASP A 54 10.41 2.74 15.84
N ALA A 55 11.72 2.51 15.69
CA ALA A 55 12.39 2.57 14.39
C ALA A 55 11.82 1.55 13.39
N GLU A 56 11.35 0.39 13.84
CA GLU A 56 10.78 -0.67 13.00
C GLU A 56 9.40 -0.30 12.44
N LEU A 57 8.63 0.52 13.17
CA LEU A 57 7.33 1.02 12.70
C LEU A 57 7.50 2.32 11.90
N ALA A 58 8.35 3.24 12.37
CA ALA A 58 8.66 4.48 11.67
C ALA A 58 9.27 4.24 10.27
N ARG A 59 10.04 3.16 10.08
CA ARG A 59 10.56 2.79 8.74
C ARG A 59 9.46 2.46 7.73
N LEU A 60 8.26 2.11 8.19
CA LEU A 60 7.13 1.77 7.33
C LEU A 60 6.49 2.99 6.65
N GLU A 61 6.79 4.21 7.10
CA GLU A 61 6.31 5.43 6.45
C GLU A 61 6.57 5.43 4.94
N GLY A 62 5.56 5.87 4.19
CA GLY A 62 5.53 5.92 2.73
C GLY A 62 5.18 4.58 2.08
N THR A 63 4.92 3.53 2.86
CA THR A 63 4.55 2.22 2.30
C THR A 63 3.12 2.24 1.78
N THR A 64 2.92 1.70 0.58
CA THR A 64 1.61 1.47 -0.03
C THR A 64 1.38 0.00 -0.24
N VAL A 65 0.27 -0.52 0.28
CA VAL A 65 -0.25 -1.86 -0.01
C VAL A 65 -1.41 -1.72 -0.97
N VAL A 66 -1.39 -2.49 -2.06
CA VAL A 66 -2.45 -2.51 -3.07
C VAL A 66 -3.16 -3.85 -2.99
N LEU A 67 -4.47 -3.81 -2.81
CA LEU A 67 -5.35 -4.97 -2.88
C LEU A 67 -6.03 -5.06 -4.24
N ASP A 68 -6.42 -6.27 -4.59
CA ASP A 68 -7.37 -6.53 -5.67
C ASP A 68 -8.72 -5.84 -5.43
N PRO A 69 -9.60 -5.70 -6.45
CA PRO A 69 -10.91 -5.08 -6.29
C PRO A 69 -11.76 -5.73 -5.19
N GLY A 70 -11.64 -7.05 -5.03
CA GLY A 70 -12.35 -7.81 -3.99
C GLY A 70 -11.77 -7.66 -2.59
N GLN A 71 -10.65 -6.94 -2.43
CA GLN A 71 -9.92 -6.75 -1.18
C GLN A 71 -9.55 -8.07 -0.48
N LYS A 72 -9.32 -9.16 -1.22
CA LYS A 72 -8.97 -10.48 -0.69
C LYS A 72 -7.47 -10.74 -0.76
N ALA A 73 -6.78 -10.18 -1.75
CA ALA A 73 -5.38 -10.44 -2.03
C ALA A 73 -4.56 -9.16 -2.15
N ILE A 74 -3.34 -9.18 -1.61
CA ILE A 74 -2.33 -8.15 -1.86
C ILE A 74 -1.71 -8.45 -3.24
N VAL A 75 -1.93 -7.54 -4.19
CA VAL A 75 -1.45 -7.67 -5.56
C VAL A 75 -0.09 -7.01 -5.75
N THR A 76 0.19 -5.92 -5.03
CA THR A 76 1.51 -5.29 -5.04
C THR A 76 1.76 -4.48 -3.78
N VAL A 77 3.03 -4.19 -3.51
CA VAL A 77 3.48 -3.35 -2.40
C VAL A 77 4.61 -2.48 -2.90
N TYR A 78 4.63 -1.21 -2.52
CA TYR A 78 5.76 -0.33 -2.79
C TYR A 78 5.96 0.69 -1.68
N ARG A 79 7.09 1.41 -1.69
CA ARG A 79 7.38 2.48 -0.74
C ARG A 79 7.76 3.74 -1.51
N ASN A 80 7.08 4.84 -1.21
CA ASN A 80 7.33 6.16 -1.75
C ASN A 80 6.99 7.22 -0.68
N ARG A 81 8.03 7.71 0.00
CA ARG A 81 7.91 8.70 1.09
C ARG A 81 7.56 10.09 0.60
N THR A 82 7.95 10.45 -0.61
CA THR A 82 7.85 11.83 -1.11
C THR A 82 6.52 12.13 -1.78
N SER A 83 5.97 11.17 -2.52
CA SER A 83 4.81 11.43 -3.41
C SER A 83 3.79 10.29 -3.51
N GLY A 84 3.81 9.32 -2.59
CA GLY A 84 2.94 8.13 -2.64
C GLY A 84 1.46 8.45 -2.88
N LEU A 85 0.84 9.23 -1.99
CA LEU A 85 -0.58 9.63 -2.12
C LEU A 85 -0.87 10.42 -3.40
N LYS A 86 0.02 11.35 -3.78
CA LYS A 86 -0.14 12.15 -5.00
C LYS A 86 -0.15 11.25 -6.24
N GLY A 87 0.82 10.34 -6.33
CA GLY A 87 0.90 9.36 -7.41
C GLY A 87 -0.32 8.45 -7.50
N ILE A 88 -0.86 8.00 -6.36
CA ILE A 88 -2.09 7.19 -6.32
C ILE A 88 -3.29 7.98 -6.89
N ARG A 89 -3.46 9.24 -6.46
CA ARG A 89 -4.59 10.08 -6.90
C ARG A 89 -4.56 10.39 -8.40
N HIS A 90 -3.37 10.47 -9.00
CA HIS A 90 -3.20 10.71 -10.44
C HIS A 90 -3.22 9.44 -11.29
N LYS A 91 -3.33 8.24 -10.72
CA LYS A 91 -3.53 7.02 -11.53
C LYS A 91 -4.84 7.13 -12.28
N GLN A 92 -4.76 7.10 -13.62
CA GLN A 92 -5.94 7.00 -14.47
C GLN A 92 -6.66 5.69 -14.16
N ASP A 93 -7.99 5.74 -14.19
CA ASP A 93 -8.79 4.55 -13.93
C ASP A 93 -8.61 3.58 -15.10
N TYR A 94 -8.17 2.34 -14.82
CA TYR A 94 -7.97 1.31 -15.86
C TYR A 94 -9.26 1.03 -16.66
N LEU A 95 -10.43 1.29 -16.07
CA LEU A 95 -11.72 1.17 -16.74
C LEU A 95 -11.98 2.24 -17.82
N GLY A 96 -11.20 3.33 -17.86
CA GLY A 96 -11.32 4.39 -18.87
C GLY A 96 -10.48 4.17 -20.14
N VAL A 97 -9.52 3.24 -20.12
CA VAL A 97 -8.61 2.98 -21.25
C VAL A 97 -9.04 1.74 -22.05
N ALA A 98 -9.86 0.86 -21.46
CA ALA A 98 -10.35 -0.35 -22.11
C ALA A 98 -11.46 -0.13 -23.16
N ASN A 99 -11.88 1.13 -23.40
CA ASN A 99 -12.83 1.51 -24.47
C ASN A 99 -12.16 2.25 -25.64
N GLN A 100 -10.84 2.09 -25.83
CA GLN A 100 -10.09 2.74 -26.92
C GLN A 100 -9.18 1.82 -27.75
N PHE A 101 -9.39 0.50 -27.70
CA PHE A 101 -8.73 -0.44 -28.62
C PHE A 101 -9.72 -1.49 -29.12
#